data_AF-A0A2S0HX44-F1
#
_entry.id   AF-A0A2S0HX44-F1
#
_cell.length_a   1.000
_cell.length_b   1.000
_cell.length_c   1.000
_cell.angle_alpha   90.00
_cell.angle_beta   90.00
_cell.angle_gamma   90.00
#
_symmetry.space_group_name_H-M   'P 1'
#
loop_
_entity.id
_entity.type
_entity.pdbx_description
1 polymer ?
#
loop_
_entity_poly.entity_id
_entity_poly.type
_entity_poly.pdbx_seq_one_letter_code
_entity_poly.pdbx_strand_id
1 'polypeptide(L)'
;MKKSLFISVLSLFVFSIVFTSCSKDEAGDIETNNSTDLVFVEESKQVSQAEATSDGVVNMLETAYAEIEENAGRSNSLFPDCVTITISSENGVTFVTLDFGFGCTLQNGAVVSGIVNITYGPIQNGTRTITYTLENFTWNDIDVGGGATIFRELNNANGNPQSTVHVDLQLSFPGGLVLQKDGTRVREWIEGFHSGSWLDNVWLVTGNREVVSNTGYTHYGIVTEALRREATCPYFVSGIIEITRNGNQGTLDFGNGDCDNIAILTVNGVEYTIYLD
;
A
#
# COMPACT_ATOMS: atom_id res chain seq x y z
N MET A 1 41.19 -58.13 29.30
CA MET A 1 40.13 -59.09 29.72
C MET A 1 38.82 -58.49 29.21
N LYS A 2 38.25 -59.00 28.10
CA LYS A 2 37.04 -59.87 28.05
C LYS A 2 35.86 -59.25 28.85
N LYS A 3 34.70 -58.90 28.31
CA LYS A 3 33.92 -59.43 27.17
C LYS A 3 32.72 -58.52 26.84
N SER A 4 32.35 -58.51 25.55
CA SER A 4 31.02 -58.42 24.88
C SER A 4 29.88 -57.58 25.47
N LEU A 5 29.35 -56.59 24.73
CA LEU A 5 28.33 -56.73 23.65
C LEU A 5 26.98 -57.28 24.14
N PHE A 6 25.97 -56.41 24.16
CA PHE A 6 24.58 -56.75 23.93
C PHE A 6 24.04 -55.87 22.79
N ILE A 7 23.65 -56.52 21.70
CA ILE A 7 22.88 -56.00 20.57
C ILE A 7 21.45 -56.51 20.76
N SER A 8 20.44 -55.64 20.55
CA SER A 8 19.17 -55.91 19.83
C SER A 8 18.26 -54.70 20.02
N VAL A 9 18.14 -53.79 19.04
CA VAL A 9 17.08 -53.74 18.01
C VAL A 9 15.66 -53.65 18.62
N LEU A 10 14.99 -52.50 18.46
CA LEU A 10 13.77 -52.34 17.66
C LEU A 10 13.06 -51.00 17.97
N SER A 11 12.49 -50.40 16.91
CA SER A 11 11.46 -49.35 16.86
C SER A 11 11.93 -47.92 16.55
N LEU A 12 12.05 -47.67 15.24
CA LEU A 12 11.37 -46.59 14.52
C LEU A 12 10.59 -45.58 15.38
N PHE A 13 10.99 -44.31 15.33
CA PHE A 13 10.08 -43.21 14.97
C PHE A 13 10.92 -42.03 14.46
N VAL A 14 11.07 -41.97 13.14
CA VAL A 14 11.44 -40.76 12.41
C VAL A 14 10.19 -39.89 12.44
N PHE A 15 10.24 -38.74 13.09
CA PHE A 15 9.24 -37.69 12.89
C PHE A 15 9.97 -36.47 12.32
N SER A 16 10.22 -36.55 11.01
CA SER A 16 10.38 -35.36 10.17
C SER A 16 9.03 -34.65 10.16
N ILE A 17 8.93 -33.56 10.91
CA ILE A 17 7.80 -32.65 10.77
C ILE A 17 8.12 -31.75 9.59
N VAL A 18 7.62 -32.14 8.43
CA VAL A 18 7.44 -31.25 7.29
C VAL A 18 6.06 -30.63 7.49
N PHE A 19 6.00 -29.36 7.92
CA PHE A 19 4.75 -28.62 7.86
C PHE A 19 4.57 -28.14 6.42
N THR A 20 3.95 -28.98 5.59
CA THR A 20 3.24 -28.54 4.39
C THR A 20 1.78 -28.34 4.77
N SER A 21 1.35 -27.09 4.91
CA SER A 21 -0.06 -26.75 5.10
C SER A 21 -0.50 -25.84 3.96
N CYS A 22 -0.88 -26.44 2.84
CA CYS A 22 -1.89 -25.86 1.96
C CYS A 22 -3.23 -26.44 2.41
N SER A 23 -4.04 -25.67 3.12
CA SER A 23 -5.47 -25.94 3.20
C SER A 23 -6.06 -25.58 1.83
N LYS A 24 -6.38 -26.61 1.06
CA LYS A 24 -7.14 -26.51 -0.19
C LYS A 24 -8.59 -26.75 0.19
N ASP A 25 -9.33 -25.66 0.43
CA ASP A 25 -10.78 -25.72 0.56
C ASP A 25 -11.42 -25.00 -0.64
N GLU A 26 -12.30 -25.75 -1.28
CA GLU A 26 -13.12 -25.58 -2.48
C GLU A 26 -13.29 -24.14 -3.03
N ALA A 27 -12.35 -23.73 -3.88
CA ALA A 27 -12.66 -22.84 -5.00
C ALA A 27 -13.30 -23.70 -6.09
N GLY A 28 -14.46 -23.27 -6.60
CA GLY A 28 -15.07 -23.90 -7.77
C GLY A 28 -14.04 -24.06 -8.88
N ASP A 29 -13.95 -25.26 -9.44
CA ASP A 29 -12.98 -25.63 -10.47
C ASP A 29 -13.00 -24.63 -11.63
N ILE A 30 -12.05 -23.69 -11.62
CA ILE A 30 -11.56 -23.11 -12.87
C ILE A 30 -10.56 -24.13 -13.41
N GLU A 31 -11.01 -24.96 -14.36
CA GLU A 31 -10.12 -25.71 -15.23
C GLU A 31 -9.15 -24.73 -15.92
N THR A 32 -7.95 -24.61 -15.37
CA THR A 32 -6.87 -23.75 -15.90
C THR A 32 -6.21 -24.47 -17.07
N ASN A 33 -6.84 -24.40 -18.25
CA ASN A 33 -6.40 -25.09 -19.45
C ASN A 33 -5.99 -24.14 -20.61
N ASN A 34 -5.60 -22.89 -20.32
CA ASN A 34 -5.10 -21.98 -21.36
C ASN A 34 -3.97 -21.05 -20.85
N SER A 35 -2.94 -20.83 -21.68
CA SER A 35 -1.79 -19.96 -21.35
C SER A 35 -2.19 -18.50 -21.13
N THR A 36 -3.30 -18.06 -21.72
CA THR A 36 -3.82 -16.70 -21.61
C THR A 36 -4.34 -16.37 -20.20
N ASP A 37 -5.00 -17.33 -19.53
CA ASP A 37 -5.56 -17.11 -18.20
C ASP A 37 -4.45 -17.00 -17.14
N LEU A 38 -3.37 -17.78 -17.31
CA LEU A 38 -2.20 -17.71 -16.43
C LEU A 38 -1.47 -16.37 -16.54
N VAL A 39 -1.33 -15.82 -17.76
CA VAL A 39 -0.77 -14.48 -17.98
C VAL A 39 -1.66 -13.43 -17.33
N PHE A 40 -2.99 -13.56 -17.46
CA PHE A 40 -3.94 -12.62 -16.87
C PHE A 40 -3.82 -12.54 -15.34
N VAL A 41 -3.72 -13.69 -14.67
CA VAL A 41 -3.57 -13.76 -13.21
C VAL A 41 -2.27 -13.12 -12.75
N GLU A 42 -1.16 -13.41 -13.44
CA GLU A 42 0.17 -12.89 -13.06
C GLU A 42 0.25 -11.37 -13.21
N GLU A 43 -0.23 -10.82 -14.32
CA GLU A 43 -0.32 -9.37 -14.53
C GLU A 43 -1.21 -8.68 -13.47
N SER A 44 -2.31 -9.32 -13.04
CA SER A 44 -3.18 -8.78 -11.98
C SER A 44 -2.43 -8.69 -10.65
N LYS A 45 -1.68 -9.73 -10.30
CA LYS A 45 -0.88 -9.78 -9.09
C LYS A 45 0.21 -8.70 -9.10
N GLN A 46 0.86 -8.48 -10.24
CA GLN A 46 1.89 -7.45 -10.41
C GLN A 46 1.31 -6.04 -10.23
N VAL A 47 0.13 -5.77 -10.80
CA VAL A 47 -0.59 -4.51 -10.57
C VAL A 47 -0.92 -4.36 -9.09
N SER A 48 -1.52 -5.36 -8.45
CA SER A 48 -1.81 -5.32 -7.00
C SER A 48 -0.57 -5.05 -6.15
N GLN A 49 0.57 -5.67 -6.49
CA GLN A 49 1.84 -5.43 -5.80
C GLN A 49 2.37 -4.00 -6.01
N ALA A 50 2.23 -3.44 -7.22
CA ALA A 50 2.58 -2.05 -7.49
C ALA A 50 1.69 -1.06 -6.72
N GLU A 51 0.41 -1.38 -6.57
CA GLU A 51 -0.53 -0.60 -5.76
C GLU A 51 -0.11 -0.58 -4.30
N ALA A 52 0.12 -1.77 -3.72
CA ALA A 52 0.56 -1.92 -2.34
C ALA A 52 1.90 -1.22 -2.08
N THR A 53 2.83 -1.26 -3.04
CA THR A 53 4.11 -0.56 -2.97
C THR A 53 3.91 0.96 -2.97
N SER A 54 3.10 1.48 -3.89
CA SER A 54 2.77 2.90 -3.97
C SER A 54 2.08 3.41 -2.70
N ASP A 55 1.09 2.68 -2.19
CA ASP A 55 0.42 3.01 -0.93
C ASP A 55 1.38 2.94 0.26
N GLY A 56 2.27 1.95 0.28
CA GLY A 56 3.33 1.82 1.28
C GLY A 56 4.25 3.04 1.32
N VAL A 57 4.74 3.46 0.15
CA VAL A 57 5.57 4.67 -0.01
C VAL A 57 4.83 5.92 0.47
N VAL A 58 3.57 6.11 0.04
CA VAL A 58 2.77 7.27 0.47
C VAL A 58 2.53 7.26 1.99
N ASN A 59 2.22 6.11 2.59
CA ASN A 59 2.02 6.01 4.04
C ASN A 59 3.31 6.29 4.82
N MET A 60 4.46 5.84 4.32
CA MET A 60 5.78 6.18 4.89
C MET A 60 6.01 7.69 4.85
N LEU A 61 5.63 8.38 3.77
CA LEU A 61 5.78 9.83 3.64
C LEU A 61 4.84 10.61 4.55
N GLU A 62 3.60 10.14 4.71
CA GLU A 62 2.67 10.70 5.70
C GLU A 62 3.24 10.54 7.13
N THR A 63 3.88 9.40 7.41
CA THR A 63 4.59 9.15 8.67
C THR A 63 5.79 10.09 8.84
N ALA A 64 6.59 10.31 7.80
CA ALA A 64 7.71 11.25 7.80
C ALA A 64 7.26 12.69 8.07
N TYR A 65 6.14 13.10 7.47
CA TYR A 65 5.57 14.40 7.77
C TYR A 65 5.08 14.48 9.23
N ALA A 66 4.38 13.45 9.71
CA ALA A 66 3.86 13.41 11.08
C ALA A 66 4.98 13.34 12.14
N GLU A 67 6.13 12.73 11.82
CA GLU A 67 7.35 12.75 12.63
C GLU A 67 7.80 14.19 12.94
N ILE A 68 7.67 15.08 11.96
CA ILE A 68 8.26 16.42 12.01
C ILE A 68 7.27 17.45 12.51
N GLU A 69 6.07 17.47 11.92
CA GLU A 69 5.09 18.55 12.12
C GLU A 69 4.06 18.21 13.20
N GLU A 70 3.81 16.92 13.45
CA GLU A 70 2.74 16.43 14.32
C GLU A 70 3.30 15.82 15.62
N ASN A 71 4.42 16.35 16.10
CA ASN A 71 5.11 15.90 17.31
C ASN A 71 4.24 16.12 18.57
N ALA A 72 3.34 15.18 18.82
CA ALA A 72 2.39 15.17 19.93
C ALA A 72 3.07 14.76 21.27
N GLY A 73 4.25 15.30 21.56
CA GLY A 73 5.04 14.94 22.75
C GLY A 73 5.64 13.54 22.67
N ARG A 74 5.88 13.03 21.46
CA ARG A 74 6.50 11.71 21.28
C ARG A 74 7.96 11.76 21.75
N SER A 75 8.36 10.76 22.53
CA SER A 75 9.74 10.62 23.00
C SER A 75 10.61 9.79 22.04
N ASN A 76 9.97 9.01 21.17
CA ASN A 76 10.62 8.11 20.23
C ASN A 76 10.24 8.49 18.81
N SER A 77 11.16 8.23 17.88
CA SER A 77 10.90 8.39 16.44
C SER A 77 9.85 7.41 15.95
N LEU A 78 9.05 7.82 14.95
CA LEU A 78 8.20 6.91 14.18
C LEU A 78 9.00 6.02 13.21
N PHE A 79 10.28 6.35 12.98
CA PHE A 79 11.19 5.56 12.16
C PHE A 79 12.14 4.73 13.02
N PRO A 80 12.58 3.57 12.50
CA PRO A 80 13.61 2.77 13.16
C PRO A 80 14.97 3.50 13.13
N ASP A 81 15.87 3.12 14.04
CA ASP A 81 17.19 3.74 14.21
C ASP A 81 18.12 3.63 12.98
N CYS A 82 17.77 2.79 11.99
CA CYS A 82 18.52 2.68 10.73
C CYS A 82 18.28 3.84 9.76
N VAL A 83 17.32 4.74 10.04
CA VAL A 83 17.04 5.91 9.20
C VAL A 83 17.77 7.13 9.74
N THR A 84 18.53 7.81 8.87
CA THR A 84 19.07 9.13 9.18
C THR A 84 18.11 10.20 8.67
N ILE A 85 17.50 10.95 9.58
CA ILE A 85 16.59 12.06 9.24
C ILE A 85 17.36 13.38 9.37
N THR A 86 17.49 14.11 8.27
CA THR A 86 18.10 15.45 8.23
C THR A 86 17.02 16.48 7.90
N ILE A 87 16.92 17.53 8.72
CA ILE A 87 15.96 18.61 8.54
C ILE A 87 16.71 19.92 8.43
N SER A 88 16.38 20.70 7.41
CA SER A 88 16.88 22.07 7.26
C SER A 88 15.76 22.99 6.80
N SER A 89 15.97 24.29 6.94
CA SER A 89 14.99 25.28 6.50
C SER A 89 15.68 26.52 5.97
N GLU A 90 15.19 27.04 4.86
CA GLU A 90 15.69 28.27 4.24
C GLU A 90 14.51 29.07 3.67
N ASN A 91 14.44 30.36 3.97
CA ASN A 91 13.40 31.28 3.46
C ASN A 91 11.95 30.79 3.68
N GLY A 92 11.69 30.08 4.78
CA GLY A 92 10.38 29.53 5.12
C GLY A 92 10.03 28.23 4.40
N VAL A 93 10.94 27.67 3.60
CA VAL A 93 10.82 26.33 3.02
C VAL A 93 11.55 25.34 3.92
N THR A 94 10.89 24.23 4.24
CA THR A 94 11.47 23.11 4.97
C THR A 94 11.91 22.03 3.98
N PHE A 95 13.13 21.54 4.18
CA PHE A 95 13.71 20.42 3.45
C PHE A 95 13.98 19.29 4.43
N VAL A 96 13.52 18.09 4.07
CA VAL A 96 13.70 16.88 4.87
C VAL A 96 14.31 15.81 3.99
N THR A 97 15.35 15.17 4.49
CA THR A 97 15.96 14.01 3.84
C THR A 97 15.88 12.83 4.80
N LEU A 98 15.29 11.73 4.34
CA LEU A 98 15.34 10.43 5.01
C LEU A 98 16.31 9.56 4.21
N ASP A 99 17.42 9.17 4.85
CA ASP A 99 18.41 8.27 4.27
C ASP A 99 18.28 6.90 4.97
N PHE A 100 17.86 5.90 4.20
CA PHE A 100 17.68 4.51 4.63
C PHE A 100 18.95 3.67 4.42
N GLY A 101 20.03 4.28 3.94
CA GLY A 101 21.27 3.60 3.59
C GLY A 101 21.05 2.47 2.59
N PHE A 102 21.69 1.34 2.84
CA PHE A 102 21.61 0.15 1.99
C PHE A 102 20.45 -0.80 2.35
N GLY A 103 19.63 -0.46 3.34
CA GLY A 103 18.56 -1.32 3.80
C GLY A 103 18.13 -1.02 5.24
N CYS A 104 16.83 -0.81 5.43
CA CYS A 104 16.22 -0.51 6.70
C CYS A 104 14.81 -1.11 6.75
N THR A 105 14.51 -1.87 7.80
CA THR A 105 13.21 -2.53 7.96
C THR A 105 12.26 -1.62 8.71
N LEU A 106 11.15 -1.24 8.06
CA LEU A 106 10.10 -0.41 8.62
C LEU A 106 9.19 -1.20 9.58
N GLN A 107 8.38 -0.49 10.36
CA GLN A 107 7.46 -1.10 11.34
C GLN A 107 6.41 -2.03 10.70
N ASN A 108 6.05 -1.79 9.44
CA ASN A 108 5.15 -2.64 8.67
C ASN A 108 5.85 -3.87 8.07
N GLY A 109 7.14 -4.09 8.36
CA GLY A 109 7.94 -5.19 7.85
C GLY A 109 8.55 -4.98 6.47
N ALA A 110 8.22 -3.88 5.78
CA ALA A 110 8.83 -3.58 4.49
C ALA A 110 10.32 -3.25 4.65
N VAL A 111 11.14 -3.70 3.71
CA VAL A 111 12.57 -3.38 3.64
C VAL A 111 12.75 -2.30 2.58
N VAL A 112 13.31 -1.16 3.00
CA VAL A 112 13.54 0.01 2.14
C VAL A 112 15.00 0.41 2.13
N SER A 113 15.48 0.99 1.03
CA SER A 113 16.83 1.54 0.92
C SER A 113 16.82 2.82 0.08
N GLY A 114 17.92 3.56 0.06
CA GLY A 114 18.04 4.80 -0.69
C GLY A 114 17.54 6.03 0.07
N ILE A 115 17.19 7.08 -0.68
CA ILE A 115 16.93 8.41 -0.12
C ILE A 115 15.55 8.91 -0.54
N VAL A 116 14.86 9.52 0.42
CA VAL A 116 13.61 10.24 0.21
C VAL A 116 13.83 11.70 0.56
N ASN A 117 13.58 12.59 -0.40
CA ASN A 117 13.63 14.04 -0.19
C ASN A 117 12.22 14.60 -0.16
N ILE A 118 11.88 15.35 0.89
CA ILE A 118 10.59 15.99 1.08
C ILE A 118 10.81 17.50 1.17
N THR A 119 9.95 18.28 0.53
CA THR A 119 10.00 19.74 0.57
C THR A 119 8.60 20.32 0.73
N TYR A 120 8.46 21.30 1.62
CA TYR A 120 7.20 22.03 1.79
C TYR A 120 7.42 23.45 2.32
N GLY A 121 6.51 24.35 1.95
CA GLY A 121 6.45 25.72 2.49
C GLY A 121 5.54 25.83 3.72
N PRO A 122 5.34 27.07 4.23
CA PRO A 122 4.43 27.30 5.34
C PRO A 122 2.97 27.11 4.89
N ILE A 123 2.07 26.90 5.86
CA ILE A 123 0.63 26.98 5.57
C ILE A 123 0.27 28.40 5.15
N GLN A 124 -0.41 28.54 4.02
CA GLN A 124 -0.99 29.78 3.55
C GLN A 124 -2.48 29.58 3.32
N ASN A 125 -3.33 30.42 3.92
CA ASN A 125 -4.78 30.33 3.82
C ASN A 125 -5.35 28.92 4.13
N GLY A 126 -4.77 28.25 5.12
CA GLY A 126 -5.21 26.92 5.54
C GLY A 126 -4.80 25.77 4.60
N THR A 127 -3.94 26.02 3.61
CA THR A 127 -3.45 24.99 2.69
C THR A 127 -1.93 24.95 2.62
N ARG A 128 -1.38 23.80 2.20
CA ARG A 128 0.02 23.66 1.80
C ARG A 128 0.20 22.49 0.84
N THR A 129 1.26 22.53 0.03
CA THR A 129 1.69 21.40 -0.80
C THR A 129 3.00 20.85 -0.27
N ILE A 130 3.07 19.54 -0.14
CA ILE A 130 4.27 18.77 0.19
C ILE A 130 4.67 18.02 -1.06
N THR A 131 5.92 18.20 -1.49
CA THR A 131 6.48 17.49 -2.64
C THR A 131 7.52 16.50 -2.14
N TYR A 132 7.60 15.33 -2.75
CA TYR A 132 8.69 14.41 -2.51
C TYR A 132 9.28 13.83 -3.80
N THR A 133 10.55 13.46 -3.72
CA THR A 133 11.27 12.73 -4.75
C THR A 133 12.02 11.56 -4.14
N LEU A 134 12.24 10.54 -4.95
CA LEU A 134 12.92 9.30 -4.58
C LEU A 134 14.27 9.23 -5.31
N GLU A 135 15.35 8.94 -4.59
CA GLU A 135 16.69 8.79 -5.14
C GLU A 135 17.26 7.41 -4.78
N ASN A 136 17.51 6.59 -5.81
CA ASN A 136 17.98 5.20 -5.66
C ASN A 136 17.16 4.41 -4.63
N PHE A 137 15.85 4.65 -4.58
CA PHE A 137 14.98 4.12 -3.55
C PHE A 137 14.43 2.76 -3.94
N THR A 138 14.36 1.84 -2.97
CA THR A 138 13.75 0.52 -3.15
C THR A 138 12.72 0.21 -2.08
N TRP A 139 11.72 -0.59 -2.44
CA TRP A 139 10.69 -1.12 -1.54
C TRP A 139 10.52 -2.63 -1.80
N ASN A 140 10.94 -3.48 -0.86
CA ASN A 140 10.88 -4.95 -0.99
C ASN A 140 11.43 -5.43 -2.35
N ASP A 141 12.65 -5.03 -2.69
CA ASP A 141 13.35 -5.35 -3.94
C ASP A 141 12.77 -4.73 -5.23
N ILE A 142 11.76 -3.87 -5.12
CA ILE A 142 11.24 -3.08 -6.25
C ILE A 142 11.95 -1.73 -6.25
N ASP A 143 12.61 -1.39 -7.36
CA ASP A 143 13.15 -0.04 -7.53
C ASP A 143 12.00 0.92 -7.80
N VAL A 144 11.91 1.99 -7.01
CA VAL A 144 10.84 2.99 -7.14
C VAL A 144 11.45 4.34 -7.51
N GLY A 145 11.21 4.77 -8.74
CA GLY A 145 11.56 6.09 -9.25
C GLY A 145 10.34 7.01 -9.31
N GLY A 146 10.61 8.31 -9.54
CA GLY A 146 9.58 9.33 -9.66
C GLY A 146 9.36 10.11 -8.37
N GLY A 147 8.12 10.52 -8.13
CA GLY A 147 7.75 11.31 -6.98
C GLY A 147 6.25 11.53 -6.87
N ALA A 148 5.85 12.37 -5.92
CA ALA A 148 4.47 12.78 -5.82
C ALA A 148 4.32 14.10 -5.07
N THR A 149 3.08 14.57 -5.05
CA THR A 149 2.67 15.71 -4.25
C THR A 149 1.54 15.32 -3.30
N ILE A 150 1.51 15.96 -2.14
CA ILE A 150 0.42 15.87 -1.17
C ILE A 150 -0.04 17.31 -0.91
N PHE A 151 -1.22 17.64 -1.44
CA PHE A 151 -1.90 18.88 -1.13
C PHE A 151 -2.78 18.69 0.10
N ARG A 152 -2.55 19.49 1.13
CA ARG A 152 -3.32 19.45 2.38
C ARG A 152 -4.16 20.70 2.52
N GLU A 153 -5.40 20.49 2.94
CA GLU A 153 -6.36 21.53 3.27
C GLU A 153 -6.83 21.30 4.70
N LEU A 154 -6.72 22.30 5.56
CA LEU A 154 -7.28 22.24 6.91
C LEU A 154 -8.81 22.31 6.91
N ASN A 155 -9.39 22.88 5.86
CA ASN A 155 -10.82 23.09 5.71
C ASN A 155 -11.14 23.15 4.21
N ASN A 156 -11.71 22.07 3.67
CA ASN A 156 -12.22 22.02 2.31
C ASN A 156 -13.59 22.72 2.21
N ALA A 157 -14.24 22.65 1.04
CA ALA A 157 -15.55 23.26 0.83
C ALA A 157 -16.66 22.75 1.77
N ASN A 158 -16.50 21.54 2.33
CA ASN A 158 -17.44 20.93 3.28
C ASN A 158 -17.12 21.25 4.74
N GLY A 159 -16.04 21.99 5.01
CA GLY A 159 -15.59 22.26 6.37
C GLY A 159 -14.64 21.21 6.94
N ASN A 160 -14.23 20.21 6.14
CA ASN A 160 -13.48 19.05 6.59
C ASN A 160 -11.98 19.16 6.22
N PRO A 161 -11.07 18.60 7.03
CA PRO A 161 -9.69 18.39 6.62
C PRO A 161 -9.61 17.44 5.42
N GLN A 162 -8.74 17.75 4.47
CA GLN A 162 -8.58 16.97 3.25
C GLN A 162 -7.11 16.84 2.86
N SER A 163 -6.76 15.67 2.32
CA SER A 163 -5.46 15.42 1.71
C SER A 163 -5.65 14.86 0.29
N THR A 164 -5.09 15.54 -0.69
CA THR A 164 -5.06 15.11 -2.09
C THR A 164 -3.66 14.73 -2.47
N VAL A 165 -3.44 13.44 -2.73
CA VAL A 165 -2.16 12.88 -3.17
C VAL A 165 -2.21 12.70 -4.68
N HIS A 166 -1.18 13.13 -5.39
CA HIS A 166 -0.99 12.84 -6.82
C HIS A 166 0.38 12.23 -7.05
N VAL A 167 0.42 10.97 -7.49
CA VAL A 167 1.63 10.14 -7.70
C VAL A 167 1.95 9.97 -9.18
N ASP A 168 3.24 10.00 -9.50
CA ASP A 168 3.83 9.60 -10.77
C ASP A 168 5.08 8.76 -10.45
N LEU A 169 4.94 7.44 -10.52
CA LEU A 169 5.93 6.49 -10.07
C LEU A 169 6.31 5.50 -11.17
N GLN A 170 7.59 5.23 -11.26
CA GLN A 170 8.13 4.11 -12.03
C GLN A 170 8.52 2.98 -11.07
N LEU A 171 7.92 1.81 -11.23
CA LEU A 171 8.21 0.62 -10.44
C LEU A 171 8.93 -0.40 -11.31
N SER A 172 10.19 -0.69 -11.00
CA SER A 172 10.99 -1.69 -11.72
C SER A 172 11.17 -2.94 -10.86
N PHE A 173 10.62 -4.05 -11.35
CA PHE A 173 10.62 -5.32 -10.65
C PHE A 173 11.84 -6.17 -11.04
N PRO A 174 12.31 -7.05 -10.14
CA PRO A 174 13.24 -8.11 -10.50
C PRO A 174 12.71 -8.91 -11.70
N GLY A 175 13.56 -9.10 -12.72
CA GLY A 175 13.17 -9.77 -13.97
C GLY A 175 12.81 -8.82 -15.13
N GLY A 176 12.86 -7.50 -14.92
CA GLY A 176 12.81 -6.50 -16.00
C GLY A 176 11.41 -5.99 -16.37
N LEU A 177 10.38 -6.40 -15.62
CA LEU A 177 9.06 -5.76 -15.69
C LEU A 177 9.15 -4.34 -15.13
N VAL A 178 8.60 -3.38 -15.86
CA VAL A 178 8.52 -1.98 -15.44
C VAL A 178 7.07 -1.52 -15.55
N LEU A 179 6.53 -1.01 -14.46
CA LEU A 179 5.19 -0.43 -14.39
C LEU A 179 5.30 1.08 -14.16
N GLN A 180 4.63 1.88 -14.98
CA GLN A 180 4.39 3.29 -14.70
C GLN A 180 3.04 3.43 -14.01
N LYS A 181 3.00 4.10 -12.87
CA LYS A 181 1.77 4.37 -12.12
C LYS A 181 1.56 5.88 -12.03
N ASP A 182 0.44 6.34 -12.57
CA ASP A 182 -0.08 7.69 -12.37
C ASP A 182 -1.38 7.59 -11.57
N GLY A 183 -1.64 8.53 -10.67
CA GLY A 183 -2.93 8.56 -10.01
C GLY A 183 -3.14 9.68 -9.04
N THR A 184 -4.41 9.93 -8.72
CA THR A 184 -4.83 10.89 -7.71
C THR A 184 -5.67 10.17 -6.66
N ARG A 185 -5.42 10.45 -5.38
CA ARG A 185 -6.20 9.98 -4.24
C ARG A 185 -6.58 11.15 -3.36
N VAL A 186 -7.87 11.40 -3.19
CA VAL A 186 -8.40 12.38 -2.25
C VAL A 186 -8.89 11.63 -1.02
N ARG A 187 -8.47 12.06 0.17
CA ARG A 187 -8.93 11.56 1.47
C ARG A 187 -9.50 12.71 2.28
N GLU A 188 -10.81 12.69 2.49
CA GLU A 188 -11.54 13.68 3.29
C GLU A 188 -11.86 13.10 4.66
N TRP A 189 -11.56 13.83 5.74
CA TRP A 189 -11.82 13.42 7.12
C TRP A 189 -13.18 13.94 7.59
N ILE A 190 -14.20 13.09 7.53
CA ILE A 190 -15.61 13.50 7.67
C ILE A 190 -16.15 13.38 9.11
N GLU A 191 -15.55 12.55 9.96
CA GLU A 191 -15.97 12.36 11.36
C GLU A 191 -14.75 12.22 12.28
N GLY A 192 -14.86 12.64 13.55
CA GLY A 192 -13.84 12.41 14.59
C GLY A 192 -12.66 13.41 14.64
N PHE A 193 -12.44 14.24 13.62
CA PHE A 193 -11.25 15.13 13.57
C PHE A 193 -11.12 16.18 14.68
N HIS A 194 -12.17 16.41 15.47
CA HIS A 194 -12.17 17.28 16.64
C HIS A 194 -12.30 16.54 17.97
N SER A 195 -12.52 15.22 17.97
CA SER A 195 -12.82 14.45 19.18
C SER A 195 -11.57 14.21 20.04
N GLY A 196 -10.39 14.22 19.42
CA GLY A 196 -9.13 13.79 20.04
C GLY A 196 -9.04 12.27 20.24
N SER A 197 -10.02 11.51 19.75
CA SER A 197 -10.01 10.05 19.71
C SER A 197 -9.62 9.59 18.31
N TRP A 198 -8.86 8.50 18.23
CA TRP A 198 -8.59 7.86 16.95
C TRP A 198 -9.78 7.05 16.45
N LEU A 199 -10.54 6.47 17.39
CA LEU A 199 -11.48 5.37 17.13
C LEU A 199 -12.78 5.82 16.44
N ASP A 200 -13.14 7.09 16.51
CA ASP A 200 -14.34 7.65 15.88
C ASP A 200 -14.05 8.32 14.53
N ASN A 201 -12.82 8.15 14.02
CA ASN A 201 -12.45 8.76 12.76
C ASN A 201 -12.99 7.99 11.57
N VAL A 202 -13.51 8.76 10.62
CA VAL A 202 -14.04 8.27 9.36
C VAL A 202 -13.53 9.12 8.23
N TRP A 203 -13.14 8.46 7.15
CA TRP A 203 -12.69 9.09 5.92
C TRP A 203 -13.49 8.63 4.71
N LEU A 204 -13.67 9.55 3.77
CA LEU A 204 -14.07 9.23 2.41
C LEU A 204 -12.85 9.30 1.50
N VAL A 205 -12.70 8.30 0.64
CA VAL A 205 -11.61 8.21 -0.33
C VAL A 205 -12.17 8.18 -1.74
N THR A 206 -11.69 9.09 -2.58
CA THR A 206 -12.02 9.14 -4.02
C THR A 206 -10.74 9.28 -4.83
N GLY A 207 -10.85 9.14 -6.15
CA GLY A 207 -9.74 9.36 -7.06
C GLY A 207 -9.68 8.35 -8.19
N ASN A 208 -8.53 8.30 -8.84
CA ASN A 208 -8.29 7.47 -10.01
C ASN A 208 -6.83 7.05 -10.08
N ARG A 209 -6.56 6.03 -10.89
CA ARG A 209 -5.23 5.52 -11.14
C ARG A 209 -5.13 4.90 -12.51
N GLU A 210 -3.94 4.98 -13.08
CA GLU A 210 -3.54 4.27 -14.28
C GLU A 210 -2.20 3.56 -14.00
N VAL A 211 -2.11 2.30 -14.44
CA VAL A 211 -0.88 1.52 -14.43
C VAL A 211 -0.62 1.03 -15.85
N VAL A 212 0.54 1.37 -16.39
CA VAL A 212 0.98 0.99 -17.74
C VAL A 212 2.23 0.13 -17.63
N SER A 213 2.18 -1.07 -18.22
CA SER A 213 3.32 -1.97 -18.26
C SER A 213 4.19 -1.76 -19.51
N ASN A 214 5.49 -1.96 -19.37
CA ASN A 214 6.41 -2.08 -20.50
C ASN A 214 6.12 -3.30 -21.41
N THR A 215 5.30 -4.26 -20.94
CA THR A 215 4.80 -5.38 -21.75
C THR A 215 3.51 -5.07 -22.52
N GLY A 216 2.96 -3.87 -22.34
CA GLY A 216 1.87 -3.32 -23.17
C GLY A 216 0.46 -3.45 -22.59
N TYR A 217 0.28 -4.09 -21.43
CA TYR A 217 -1.03 -4.08 -20.75
C TYR A 217 -1.23 -2.81 -19.93
N THR A 218 -2.49 -2.40 -19.82
CA THR A 218 -2.90 -1.23 -19.02
C THR A 218 -4.01 -1.60 -18.05
N HIS A 219 -3.97 -0.96 -16.89
CA HIS A 219 -4.96 -1.09 -15.85
C HIS A 219 -5.35 0.28 -15.32
N TYR A 220 -6.61 0.64 -15.49
CA TYR A 220 -7.20 1.88 -15.00
C TYR A 220 -8.20 1.57 -13.89
N GLY A 221 -8.26 2.43 -12.88
CA GLY A 221 -9.25 2.35 -11.84
C GLY A 221 -9.76 3.74 -11.47
N ILE A 222 -11.07 3.88 -11.27
CA ILE A 222 -11.70 5.12 -10.81
C ILE A 222 -12.71 4.81 -9.73
N VAL A 223 -12.70 5.60 -8.66
CA VAL A 223 -13.72 5.53 -7.62
C VAL A 223 -14.98 6.22 -8.13
N THR A 224 -16.04 5.44 -8.37
CA THR A 224 -17.34 5.94 -8.84
C THR A 224 -18.28 6.23 -7.68
N GLU A 225 -18.12 5.53 -6.56
CA GLU A 225 -18.77 5.82 -5.28
C GLU A 225 -17.71 5.88 -4.19
N ALA A 226 -17.71 6.98 -3.41
CA ALA A 226 -16.66 7.26 -2.44
C ALA A 226 -16.46 6.08 -1.47
N LEU A 227 -15.21 5.64 -1.35
CA LEU A 227 -14.85 4.55 -0.46
C LEU A 227 -14.87 5.04 0.97
N ARG A 228 -15.61 4.36 1.85
CA ARG A 228 -15.68 4.71 3.27
C ARG A 228 -14.66 3.91 4.05
N ARG A 229 -13.79 4.59 4.79
CA ARG A 229 -12.84 3.99 5.71
C ARG A 229 -13.14 4.44 7.14
N GLU A 230 -13.21 3.48 8.05
CA GLU A 230 -13.41 3.73 9.48
C GLU A 230 -12.14 3.34 10.25
N ALA A 231 -11.74 4.12 11.24
CA ALA A 231 -10.50 3.89 11.98
C ALA A 231 -10.44 2.53 12.68
N THR A 232 -11.60 1.98 13.03
CA THR A 232 -11.76 0.67 13.67
C THR A 232 -11.80 -0.50 12.69
N CYS A 233 -11.85 -0.22 11.38
CA CYS A 233 -11.90 -1.24 10.34
C CYS A 233 -10.62 -1.22 9.49
N PRO A 234 -9.92 -2.36 9.33
CA PRO A 234 -8.76 -2.41 8.45
C PRO A 234 -9.13 -2.29 6.96
N TYR A 235 -10.36 -2.60 6.58
CA TYR A 235 -10.87 -2.58 5.21
C TYR A 235 -11.75 -1.34 4.95
N PHE A 236 -12.03 -1.07 3.67
CA PHE A 236 -13.12 -0.18 3.30
C PHE A 236 -14.44 -0.88 3.58
N VAL A 237 -15.39 -0.17 4.17
CA VAL A 237 -16.69 -0.73 4.57
C VAL A 237 -17.77 -0.52 3.49
N SER A 238 -17.53 0.38 2.54
CA SER A 238 -18.44 0.65 1.42
C SER A 238 -17.76 1.40 0.28
N GLY A 239 -18.44 1.46 -0.87
CA GLY A 239 -18.07 2.24 -2.05
C GLY A 239 -17.65 1.36 -3.22
N ILE A 240 -17.46 1.97 -4.38
CA ILE A 240 -17.31 1.26 -5.65
C ILE A 240 -16.12 1.82 -6.45
N ILE A 241 -15.30 0.90 -6.96
CA ILE A 241 -14.25 1.19 -7.94
C ILE A 241 -14.65 0.56 -9.27
N GLU A 242 -14.70 1.37 -10.34
CA GLU A 242 -14.71 0.86 -11.70
C GLU A 242 -13.28 0.59 -12.15
N ILE A 243 -13.04 -0.62 -12.64
CA ILE A 243 -11.74 -1.10 -13.11
C ILE A 243 -11.84 -1.36 -14.60
N THR A 244 -10.93 -0.80 -15.38
CA THR A 244 -10.76 -1.11 -16.79
C THR A 244 -9.39 -1.73 -17.03
N ARG A 245 -9.35 -2.89 -17.67
CA ARG A 245 -8.10 -3.59 -17.99
C ARG A 245 -8.11 -4.05 -19.44
N ASN A 246 -7.16 -3.56 -20.24
CA ASN A 246 -7.06 -3.88 -21.67
C ASN A 246 -8.42 -3.74 -22.41
N GLY A 247 -9.25 -2.78 -21.99
CA GLY A 247 -10.58 -2.52 -22.54
C GLY A 247 -11.74 -3.33 -21.92
N ASN A 248 -11.47 -4.33 -21.08
CA ASN A 248 -12.49 -5.01 -20.29
C ASN A 248 -12.83 -4.21 -19.04
N GLN A 249 -14.11 -4.12 -18.69
CA GLN A 249 -14.58 -3.37 -17.53
C GLN A 249 -15.14 -4.30 -16.46
N GLY A 250 -14.93 -3.92 -15.20
CA GLY A 250 -15.57 -4.52 -14.04
C GLY A 250 -15.71 -3.52 -12.92
N THR A 251 -16.51 -3.86 -11.91
CA THR A 251 -16.70 -3.04 -10.72
C THR A 251 -16.33 -3.83 -9.49
N LEU A 252 -15.59 -3.22 -8.57
CA LEU A 252 -15.29 -3.77 -7.25
C LEU A 252 -16.09 -3.01 -6.21
N ASP A 253 -17.04 -3.69 -5.57
CA ASP A 253 -17.93 -3.16 -4.54
C ASP A 253 -17.48 -3.63 -3.15
N PHE A 254 -17.31 -2.70 -2.22
CA PHE A 254 -16.85 -2.96 -0.85
C PHE A 254 -18.00 -3.15 0.16
N GLY A 255 -19.24 -3.23 -0.31
CA GLY A 255 -20.40 -3.51 0.52
C GLY A 255 -21.08 -2.26 1.07
N ASN A 256 -21.85 -2.45 2.15
CA ASN A 256 -22.87 -1.49 2.60
C ASN A 256 -22.63 -0.93 4.02
N GLY A 257 -21.41 -1.05 4.54
CA GLY A 257 -21.01 -0.53 5.85
C GLY A 257 -20.58 -1.60 6.85
N ASP A 258 -20.64 -2.89 6.49
CA ASP A 258 -20.15 -3.97 7.33
C ASP A 258 -18.61 -3.99 7.33
N CYS A 259 -18.00 -4.14 8.51
CA CYS A 259 -16.56 -4.30 8.61
C CYS A 259 -16.20 -5.78 8.43
N ASP A 260 -16.07 -6.21 7.18
CA ASP A 260 -15.56 -7.51 6.78
C ASP A 260 -14.41 -7.37 5.77
N ASN A 261 -13.80 -8.49 5.41
CA ASN A 261 -12.70 -8.56 4.45
C ASN A 261 -13.19 -8.90 3.03
N ILE A 262 -14.45 -8.60 2.70
CA ILE A 262 -15.10 -9.04 1.47
C ILE A 262 -15.30 -7.86 0.51
N ALA A 263 -14.99 -8.08 -0.75
CA ALA A 263 -15.43 -7.22 -1.85
C ALA A 263 -16.03 -8.08 -2.97
N ILE A 264 -16.99 -7.53 -3.71
CA ILE A 264 -17.63 -8.20 -4.84
C ILE A 264 -17.11 -7.60 -6.14
N LEU A 265 -16.40 -8.42 -6.91
CA LEU A 265 -15.96 -8.08 -8.25
C LEU A 265 -17.03 -8.52 -9.26
N THR A 266 -17.59 -7.58 -10.01
CA THR A 266 -18.54 -7.87 -11.08
C THR A 266 -17.89 -7.63 -12.43
N VAL A 267 -17.81 -8.68 -13.26
CA VAL A 267 -17.27 -8.61 -14.63
C VAL A 267 -18.29 -9.22 -15.58
N ASN A 268 -18.74 -8.46 -16.58
CA ASN A 268 -19.76 -8.90 -17.55
C ASN A 268 -21.05 -9.45 -16.89
N GLY A 269 -21.44 -8.89 -15.74
CA GLY A 269 -22.61 -9.32 -14.97
C GLY A 269 -22.43 -10.61 -14.16
N VAL A 270 -21.21 -11.16 -14.09
CA VAL A 270 -20.86 -12.28 -13.22
C VAL A 270 -20.13 -11.74 -11.99
N GLU A 271 -20.57 -12.17 -10.81
CA GLU A 271 -20.03 -11.77 -9.52
C GLU A 271 -18.99 -12.78 -9.01
N TYR A 272 -17.90 -12.26 -8.45
CA TYR A 272 -16.83 -13.01 -7.83
C TYR A 272 -16.56 -12.41 -6.44
N THR A 273 -16.60 -13.25 -5.41
CA THR A 273 -16.20 -12.85 -4.06
C THR A 273 -14.69 -12.76 -3.95
N ILE A 274 -14.19 -11.59 -3.55
CA ILE A 274 -12.78 -11.33 -3.30
C ILE A 274 -12.59 -11.19 -1.79
N TYR A 275 -11.62 -11.91 -1.24
CA TYR A 275 -11.16 -11.74 0.15
C TYR A 275 -9.91 -10.86 0.14
N LEU A 276 -9.89 -9.82 0.98
CA LEU A 276 -8.91 -8.72 0.96
C LEU A 276 -7.60 -8.99 1.73
N ASP A 277 -7.33 -10.24 2.10
CA ASP A 277 -6.20 -10.66 2.94
C ASP A 277 -4.94 -11.07 2.17
#